data_AF-A0AAD6ZNZ5-F1
#
_entry.id   AF-A0AAD6ZNZ5-F1
#
_cell.length_a   1.000
_cell.length_b   1.000
_cell.length_c   1.000
_cell.angle_alpha   90.00
_cell.angle_beta   90.00
_cell.angle_gamma   90.00
#
_symmetry.space_group_name_H-M   'P 1'
#
loop_
_entity.id
_entity.type
_entity.pdbx_description
1 polymer ?
#
loop_
_entity_poly.entity_id
_entity_poly.type
_entity_poly.pdbx_seq_one_letter_code
_entity_poly.pdbx_strand_id
1 'polypeptide(L)'
;QDIQFAFNAQHDCSSETCKPSGKRPVLQERQKTQLEECFIEHDSLVIQFIVNVASLHNPHLLRRVVPAALIKPLPLWDDRVLLHRQQAERLREGRDTRKAK
;
A
#
# COMPACT_ATOMS: atom_id res chain seq x y z
N GLN A 1 16.22 -26.72 -1.85
CA GLN A 1 15.32 -26.33 -0.75
C GLN A 1 14.02 -25.89 -1.40
N ASP A 2 12.92 -26.57 -1.11
CA ASP A 2 11.64 -26.27 -1.73
C ASP A 2 10.93 -25.14 -1.01
N ILE A 3 10.43 -24.15 -1.76
CA ILE A 3 9.67 -23.02 -1.23
C ILE A 3 8.28 -23.52 -0.84
N GLN A 4 7.96 -23.49 0.45
CA GLN A 4 6.68 -23.96 0.99
C GLN A 4 5.53 -22.99 0.69
N PHE A 5 5.80 -21.68 0.77
CA PHE A 5 4.84 -20.62 0.46
C PHE A 5 5.56 -19.28 0.25
N ALA A 6 4.93 -18.36 -0.48
CA ALA A 6 5.38 -16.99 -0.66
C ALA A 6 4.23 -16.04 -0.29
N PHE A 7 4.55 -14.93 0.35
CA PHE A 7 3.58 -13.90 0.72
C PHE A 7 4.20 -12.51 0.59
N ASN A 8 3.33 -11.51 0.47
CA ASN A 8 3.75 -10.12 0.41
C ASN A 8 3.89 -9.57 1.84
N ALA A 9 5.11 -9.18 2.21
CA ALA A 9 5.42 -8.44 3.41
C ALA A 9 6.10 -7.12 3.02
N GLN A 10 5.65 -6.02 3.62
CA GLN A 10 6.20 -4.70 3.42
C GLN A 10 6.73 -4.18 4.76
N HIS A 11 7.84 -3.46 4.74
CA HIS A 11 8.34 -2.79 5.95
C HIS A 11 7.40 -1.64 6.33
N ASP A 12 7.13 -1.47 7.62
CA ASP A 12 6.36 -0.33 8.12
C ASP A 12 7.23 0.93 8.21
N CYS A 13 7.58 1.48 7.05
CA CYS A 13 8.38 2.69 6.97
C CYS A 13 7.77 3.89 7.72
N SER A 14 6.44 3.90 7.84
CA SER A 14 5.70 5.02 8.43
C SER A 14 5.91 5.05 9.94
N SER A 15 5.79 3.91 10.60
CA SER A 15 6.04 3.80 12.03
C SER A 15 7.52 3.89 12.37
N GLU A 16 8.39 3.40 11.47
CA GLU A 16 9.83 3.31 11.71
C GLU A 16 10.65 4.51 11.22
N THR A 17 10.00 5.59 10.75
CA THR A 17 10.67 6.84 10.35
C THR A 17 11.80 6.66 9.33
N CYS A 18 11.65 5.70 8.42
CA CYS A 18 12.64 5.41 7.38
C CYS A 18 12.86 6.63 6.48
N LYS A 19 14.10 6.84 6.05
CA LYS A 19 14.51 8.08 5.38
C LYS A 19 14.73 7.86 3.88
N PRO A 20 14.42 8.86 3.03
CA PRO A 20 14.81 8.86 1.62
C PRO A 20 16.31 9.15 1.45
N SER A 21 17.17 8.44 2.17
CA SER A 21 18.64 8.59 2.10
C SER A 21 19.27 7.80 0.96
N GLY A 22 18.57 6.77 0.47
CA GLY A 22 19.06 5.89 -0.57
C GLY A 22 18.97 6.52 -1.96
N LYS A 23 19.95 6.22 -2.82
CA LYS A 23 19.89 6.46 -4.28
C LYS A 23 20.14 5.17 -5.02
N ARG A 24 19.40 4.93 -6.10
CA ARG A 24 19.60 3.77 -6.97
C ARG A 24 19.37 4.12 -8.44
N PRO A 25 20.04 3.43 -9.37
CA PRO A 25 19.76 3.59 -10.79
C PRO A 25 18.36 3.08 -11.11
N VAL A 26 17.62 3.83 -11.91
CA VAL A 26 16.32 3.39 -12.44
C VAL A 26 16.55 2.20 -13.35
N LEU A 27 15.76 1.14 -13.16
CA LEU A 27 15.78 -0.06 -13.99
C LEU A 27 14.72 0.01 -15.08
N GLN A 28 15.13 -0.21 -16.34
CA GLN A 28 14.23 -0.40 -17.47
C GLN A 28 14.55 -1.75 -18.12
N GLU A 29 13.55 -2.62 -18.28
CA GLU A 29 13.76 -3.99 -18.81
C GLU A 29 14.87 -4.77 -18.08
N ARG A 30 15.01 -4.54 -16.76
CA ARG A 30 16.08 -5.09 -15.90
C ARG A 30 17.49 -4.56 -16.21
N GLN A 31 17.63 -3.57 -17.09
CA GLN A 31 18.89 -2.87 -17.35
C GLN A 31 18.95 -1.57 -16.54
N LYS A 32 20.14 -1.26 -16.01
CA LYS A 32 20.40 0.00 -15.32
C LYS A 32 20.44 1.14 -16.33
N THR A 33 19.68 2.20 -16.08
CA THR A 33 19.77 3.45 -16.84
C THR A 33 20.77 4.38 -16.17
N GLN A 34 21.07 5.51 -16.83
CA GLN A 34 21.88 6.59 -16.24
C GLN A 34 21.08 7.49 -15.29
N LEU A 35 19.76 7.30 -15.22
CA LEU A 35 18.90 8.05 -14.31
C LEU A 35 18.98 7.44 -12.90
N GLU A 36 19.07 8.29 -11.90
CA GLU A 36 18.97 7.91 -10.49
C GLU A 36 17.62 8.30 -9.91
N GLU A 37 17.09 7.45 -9.04
CA GLU A 37 15.94 7.76 -8.19
C GLU A 37 16.32 7.68 -6.72
N CYS A 38 15.75 8.58 -5.92
CA CYS A 38 15.80 8.46 -4.47
C CYS A 38 14.84 7.35 -4.01
N PHE A 39 15.26 6.55 -3.04
CA PHE A 39 14.41 5.52 -2.45
C PHE A 39 14.48 5.58 -0.92
N ILE A 40 13.45 5.03 -0.27
CA ILE A 40 13.39 4.91 1.19
C ILE A 40 14.35 3.81 1.61
N GLU A 41 15.38 4.19 2.37
CA GLU A 41 16.30 3.26 3.00
C GLU A 41 15.71 2.81 4.34
N HIS A 42 15.58 1.50 4.51
CA HIS A 42 14.99 0.91 5.71
C HIS A 42 16.03 0.81 6.82
N ASP A 43 15.65 1.19 8.04
CA ASP A 43 16.48 0.94 9.21
C ASP A 43 16.45 -0.56 9.56
N SER A 44 17.61 -1.21 9.53
CA SER A 44 17.77 -2.63 9.85
C SER A 44 17.60 -2.95 11.34
N LEU A 45 17.62 -1.95 12.22
CA LEU A 45 17.55 -2.14 13.67
C LEU A 45 16.11 -2.29 14.19
N VAL A 46 15.11 -1.81 13.44
CA VAL A 46 13.70 -1.88 13.85
C VAL A 46 12.84 -2.57 12.79
N ILE A 47 12.23 -3.67 13.20
CA ILE A 47 11.68 -4.69 12.30
C ILE A 47 10.18 -4.82 12.55
N GLN A 48 9.41 -3.89 11.98
CA GLN A 48 7.96 -4.02 11.86
C GLN A 48 7.59 -4.23 10.39
N PHE A 49 6.73 -5.22 10.16
CA PHE A 49 6.26 -5.58 8.83
C PHE A 49 4.75 -5.58 8.77
N ILE A 50 4.22 -5.04 7.69
CA ILE A 50 2.81 -5.09 7.31
C ILE A 50 2.65 -6.24 6.32
N VAL A 51 1.74 -7.16 6.63
CA VAL A 51 1.37 -8.26 5.74
C VAL A 51 -0.01 -7.99 5.17
N ASN A 52 -0.14 -8.07 3.85
CA ASN A 52 -1.46 -7.99 3.21
C ASN A 52 -2.20 -9.32 3.42
N VAL A 53 -2.89 -9.46 4.56
CA VAL A 53 -3.65 -10.66 4.90
C VAL A 53 -4.75 -10.95 3.88
N ALA A 54 -5.33 -9.92 3.26
CA ALA A 54 -6.43 -10.07 2.31
C ALA A 54 -6.01 -10.64 0.95
N SER A 55 -4.71 -10.61 0.60
CA SER A 55 -4.20 -11.23 -0.63
C SER A 55 -3.92 -12.73 -0.50
N LEU A 56 -3.98 -13.27 0.71
CA LEU A 56 -3.77 -14.70 0.95
C LEU A 56 -5.01 -15.49 0.54
N HIS A 57 -4.83 -16.75 0.13
CA HIS A 57 -5.92 -17.60 -0.39
C HIS A 57 -7.07 -17.79 0.62
N ASN A 58 -6.76 -17.86 1.92
CA ASN A 58 -7.75 -18.15 2.96
C ASN A 58 -7.72 -17.07 4.08
N PRO A 59 -8.03 -15.81 3.76
CA PRO A 59 -7.87 -14.70 4.69
C PRO A 59 -8.88 -14.79 5.85
N HIS A 60 -10.02 -15.45 5.61
CA HIS A 60 -11.06 -15.70 6.61
C HIS A 60 -10.60 -16.67 7.72
N LEU A 61 -9.70 -17.62 7.42
CA LEU A 61 -9.13 -18.51 8.45
C LEU A 61 -8.18 -17.73 9.36
N LEU A 62 -7.38 -16.83 8.79
CA LEU A 62 -6.49 -15.96 9.57
C LEU A 62 -7.27 -15.05 10.51
N ARG A 63 -8.44 -14.55 10.11
CA ARG A 63 -9.33 -13.77 10.99
C ARG A 63 -9.81 -14.52 12.23
N ARG A 64 -9.77 -15.86 12.23
CA ARG A 64 -10.18 -16.68 13.38
C ARG A 64 -9.06 -16.87 14.41
N VAL A 65 -7.80 -16.66 14.01
CA VAL A 65 -6.62 -16.97 14.83
C VAL A 65 -5.77 -15.75 15.15
N VAL A 66 -5.82 -14.71 14.30
CA VAL A 66 -5.09 -13.46 14.51
C VAL A 66 -5.93 -12.50 15.36
N PRO A 67 -5.33 -11.82 16.36
CA PRO A 67 -6.02 -10.80 17.14
C PRO A 67 -6.71 -9.75 16.25
N ALA A 68 -7.98 -9.45 16.55
CA ALA A 68 -8.77 -8.50 15.76
C ALA A 68 -8.10 -7.13 15.62
N ALA A 69 -7.34 -6.69 16.63
CA ALA A 69 -6.60 -5.43 16.62
C ALA A 69 -5.58 -5.31 15.47
N LEU A 70 -5.06 -6.43 14.95
CA LEU A 70 -4.04 -6.46 13.89
C LEU A 70 -4.64 -6.53 12.47
N ILE A 71 -5.91 -6.86 12.35
CA ILE A 71 -6.55 -7.18 11.06
C ILE A 71 -7.83 -6.41 10.80
N LYS A 72 -8.35 -5.71 11.82
CA LYS A 72 -9.55 -4.89 11.68
C LYS A 72 -9.23 -3.75 10.70
N PRO A 73 -10.05 -3.55 9.65
CA PRO A 73 -9.89 -2.42 8.76
C PRO A 73 -9.93 -1.10 9.55
N LEU A 74 -8.95 -0.24 9.31
CA LEU A 74 -8.95 1.12 9.82
C LEU A 74 -9.80 2.00 8.87
N PRO A 75 -10.80 2.72 9.37
CA PRO A 75 -11.54 3.66 8.54
C PRO A 75 -10.59 4.76 8.06
N LEU A 76 -10.46 4.90 6.74
CA LEU A 76 -9.65 5.97 6.13
C LEU A 76 -10.35 7.33 6.20
N TRP A 77 -11.68 7.33 6.34
CA TRP A 77 -12.50 8.52 6.51
C TRP A 77 -13.57 8.29 7.58
N ASP A 78 -13.80 9.28 8.42
CA ASP A 78 -14.79 9.23 9.50
C ASP A 78 -16.21 9.16 8.94
N ASP A 79 -16.57 10.08 8.04
CA ASP A 79 -17.86 10.07 7.33
C ASP A 79 -17.70 9.57 5.90
N ARG A 80 -17.76 8.24 5.78
CA ARG A 80 -17.76 7.55 4.49
C ARG A 80 -18.91 8.02 3.58
N VAL A 81 -20.08 8.34 4.12
CA VAL A 81 -21.26 8.70 3.32
C VAL A 81 -21.07 10.08 2.69
N LEU A 82 -20.58 11.04 3.45
CA LEU A 82 -20.25 12.37 2.93
C LEU A 82 -19.20 12.29 1.82
N LEU A 83 -18.13 11.50 2.01
CA LEU A 83 -17.11 11.28 1.00
C LEU A 83 -17.71 10.74 -0.31
N HIS A 84 -18.57 9.71 -0.23
CA HIS A 84 -19.21 9.15 -1.42
C HIS A 84 -20.09 10.17 -2.14
N ARG A 85 -20.80 11.04 -1.40
CA ARG A 85 -21.59 12.11 -2.01
C ARG A 85 -20.70 13.11 -2.75
N GLN A 86 -19.64 13.60 -2.12
CA GLN A 86 -18.69 14.54 -2.72
C GLN A 86 -18.02 13.96 -3.97
N GLN A 87 -17.59 12.70 -3.92
CA GLN A 87 -17.00 12.01 -5.07
C GLN A 87 -18.00 11.85 -6.22
N ALA A 88 -19.25 11.51 -5.90
CA ALA A 88 -20.31 11.38 -6.91
C ALA A 88 -20.66 12.73 -7.55
N GLU A 89 -20.69 13.82 -6.79
CA GLU A 89 -20.88 15.18 -7.31
C GLU A 89 -19.76 15.56 -8.28
N ARG A 90 -18.51 15.42 -7.86
CA ARG A 90 -17.33 15.68 -8.71
C ARG A 90 -17.35 14.87 -10.00
N LEU A 91 -17.80 13.61 -9.94
CA LEU A 91 -17.91 12.75 -11.11
C LEU A 91 -19.02 13.22 -12.08
N ARG A 92 -20.15 13.71 -11.56
CA ARG A 92 -21.24 14.28 -12.36
C ARG A 92 -20.79 15.56 -13.07
N GLU A 93 -20.18 16.50 -12.36
CA GLU A 93 -19.62 17.72 -12.94
C GLU A 93 -18.60 17.41 -14.06
N GLY A 94 -17.70 16.47 -13.81
CA GLY A 94 -16.73 16.00 -14.79
C GLY A 94 -17.37 15.29 -16.00
N ARG A 95 -18.59 14.76 -15.87
CA ARG A 95 -19.34 14.16 -16.99
C ARG A 95 -20.06 15.23 -17.80
N ASP A 96 -20.68 16.19 -17.15
CA ASP A 96 -21.45 17.24 -17.82
C ASP A 96 -20.54 18.18 -18.61
N THR A 97 -19.38 18.52 -18.05
CA THR A 97 -18.30 19.23 -18.78
C THR A 97 -17.82 18.47 -20.02
N ARG A 98 -17.68 17.14 -19.96
CA ARG A 98 -17.30 16.31 -21.12
C ARG A 98 -18.40 16.21 -22.18
N LYS A 99 -19.67 16.32 -21.80
CA LYS A 99 -20.82 16.32 -22.73
C LYS A 99 -21.05 17.67 -23.40
N ALA A 100 -20.63 18.77 -22.75
CA ALA A 100 -20.77 20.13 -23.27
C ALA A 100 -19.67 20.52 -24.29
N LYS A 101 -18.70 19.65 -24.52
CA LYS A 101 -17.61 19.81 -25.49
C LYS A 101 -17.83 18.89 -26.69
#